data_AF-A0A4P9W5I0-F1
#
_entry.id   AF-A0A4P9W5I0-F1
#
_cell.length_a   1.000
_cell.length_b   1.000
_cell.length_c   1.000
_cell.angle_alpha   90.00
_cell.angle_beta   90.00
_cell.angle_gamma   90.00
#
_symmetry.space_group_name_H-M   'P 1'
#
loop_
_entity.id
_entity.type
_entity.pdbx_description
1 polymer ?
#
loop_
_entity_poly.entity_id
_entity_poly.type
_entity_poly.pdbx_seq_one_letter_code
_entity_poly.pdbx_strand_id
1 'polypeptide(L)' 'HTWTHHLITALNSEQLVAEIKYNEAIIYKTIGKIPLFFRPPYGDNDDRTRAIVAAMGYRTVIWNFDTHDAVN' A
#
# COMPACT_ATOMS: atom_id res chain seq x y z
N HIS A 1 2.52 1.34 3.55
CA HIS A 1 2.92 -0.07 3.70
C HIS A 1 2.98 -0.77 2.36
N THR A 2 3.90 -0.26 1.55
CA THR A 2 4.42 -0.79 0.29
C THR A 2 5.83 -1.33 0.55
N TRP A 3 6.65 -1.51 -0.47
CA TRP A 3 8.04 -1.93 -0.32
C TRP A 3 8.94 -0.86 0.35
N THR A 4 8.87 0.41 -0.06
CA THR A 4 9.80 1.48 0.40
C THR A 4 9.14 2.65 1.13
N HIS A 5 7.80 2.66 1.26
CA HIS A 5 7.06 3.67 2.02
C HIS A 5 7.15 5.11 1.47
N HIS A 6 7.20 5.28 0.14
CA HIS A 6 7.06 6.60 -0.50
C HIS A 6 5.63 7.16 -0.46
N LEU A 7 5.47 8.47 -0.68
CA LEU A 7 4.19 9.07 -1.07
C LEU A 7 3.77 8.48 -2.42
N ILE A 8 2.71 7.68 -2.42
CA ILE A 8 2.31 6.88 -3.58
C ILE A 8 1.64 7.70 -4.68
N THR A 9 1.07 8.86 -4.34
CA THR A 9 0.49 9.78 -5.34
C THR A 9 1.55 10.45 -6.20
N ALA A 10 2.78 10.55 -5.70
CA ALA A 10 3.94 11.06 -6.44
C ALA A 10 4.58 10.02 -7.38
N LEU A 11 4.27 8.74 -7.22
CA LEU A 11 4.79 7.66 -8.07
C LEU A 11 3.98 7.58 -9.37
N ASN A 12 4.61 7.25 -10.50
CA ASN A 12 3.85 6.83 -11.68
C ASN A 12 3.18 5.46 -11.45
N SER A 13 2.32 5.05 -12.37
CA SER A 13 1.48 3.85 -12.18
C SER A 13 2.33 2.57 -12.11
N GLU A 14 3.37 2.48 -12.93
CA GLU A 14 4.30 1.34 -12.97
C GLU A 14 5.09 1.23 -11.66
N GLN A 15 5.57 2.36 -11.13
CA GLN A 15 6.25 2.44 -9.85
C GLN A 15 5.35 2.01 -8.70
N LEU A 16 4.08 2.45 -8.69
CA LEU A 16 3.11 2.02 -7.68
C LEU A 16 2.85 0.51 -7.73
N VAL A 17 2.67 -0.05 -8.93
CA VAL A 17 2.49 -1.49 -9.11
C VAL A 17 3.72 -2.25 -8.61
N ALA A 18 4.92 -1.80 -8.94
CA ALA A 18 6.17 -2.42 -8.48
C ALA A 18 6.28 -2.39 -6.94
N GLU A 19 6.01 -1.24 -6.32
CA GLU A 19 5.98 -1.06 -4.86
C GLU A 19 5.05 -2.06 -4.16
N ILE A 20 3.89 -2.36 -4.77
CA ILE A 20 2.91 -3.29 -4.21
C ILE A 20 3.33 -4.74 -4.47
N LYS A 21 3.80 -5.07 -5.68
CA LYS A 21 4.13 -6.45 -6.06
C LYS A 21 5.42 -6.97 -5.44
N TYR A 22 6.44 -6.13 -5.24
CA TYR A 22 7.62 -6.55 -4.49
C TYR A 22 7.28 -6.86 -3.02
N ASN A 23 6.42 -6.05 -2.41
CA ASN A 23 5.94 -6.30 -1.06
C ASN A 23 5.07 -7.58 -0.96
N GLU A 24 4.16 -7.79 -1.90
CA GLU A 24 3.37 -9.03 -2.01
C GLU A 24 4.27 -10.27 -2.11
N ALA A 25 5.27 -10.20 -2.99
CA ALA A 25 6.18 -11.31 -3.24
C ALA A 25 6.99 -11.69 -1.99
N ILE A 26 7.52 -10.72 -1.24
CA ILE A 26 8.27 -11.03 -0.02
C ILE A 26 7.37 -11.62 1.07
N ILE A 27 6.15 -11.11 1.22
CA ILE A 27 5.19 -11.64 2.21
C ILE A 27 4.83 -13.08 1.85
N TYR A 28 4.49 -13.33 0.58
CA TYR A 28 4.19 -14.69 0.12
C TYR A 28 5.38 -15.64 0.30
N LYS A 29 6.59 -15.22 -0.06
CA LYS A 29 7.80 -16.03 0.15
C LYS A 29 8.05 -16.36 1.63
N THR A 30 7.70 -15.45 2.52
CA THR A 30 7.99 -15.58 3.96
C THR A 30 6.96 -16.42 4.69
N ILE A 31 5.66 -16.23 4.38
CA ILE A 31 4.57 -16.85 5.15
C ILE A 31 3.55 -17.63 4.28
N GLY A 32 3.74 -17.71 2.97
CA GLY A 32 2.87 -18.44 2.05
C GLY A 32 1.47 -17.83 1.87
N LYS A 33 1.31 -16.53 2.18
CA LYS A 33 0.02 -15.82 2.08
C LYS A 33 0.15 -14.58 1.20
N ILE A 34 -0.90 -14.31 0.43
CA ILE A 34 -1.07 -13.06 -0.32
C ILE A 34 -1.95 -12.14 0.52
N PRO A 35 -1.55 -10.88 0.78
CA PRO A 35 -2.38 -9.95 1.54
C PRO A 35 -3.67 -9.59 0.79
N LEU A 36 -4.78 -9.50 1.52
CA LEU A 36 -6.08 -9.04 0.98
C LEU A 36 -6.27 -7.53 1.12
N PHE A 37 -5.56 -6.92 2.08
CA PHE A 37 -5.74 -5.53 2.46
C PHE A 37 -4.47 -4.73 2.17
N PHE A 38 -4.67 -3.47 1.78
CA PHE A 38 -3.60 -2.51 1.54
C PHE A 38 -3.83 -1.26 2.40
N ARG A 39 -2.75 -0.73 2.98
CA ARG A 39 -2.76 0.58 3.65
C ARG A 39 -1.69 1.49 3.03
N PRO A 40 -2.08 2.61 2.41
CA PRO A 40 -1.11 3.52 1.80
C PRO A 40 -0.18 4.13 2.86
N PRO A 41 1.12 4.28 2.57
CA PRO A 41 2.02 5.15 3.33
C PRO A 41 1.38 6.52 3.57
N TYR A 42 1.52 7.08 4.79
CA TYR A 42 1.01 8.41 5.17
C TYR A 42 -0.50 8.66 5.00
N GLY A 43 -1.30 7.62 4.66
CA GLY A 43 -2.69 7.82 4.25
C GLY A 43 -2.82 8.42 2.84
N ASP A 44 -1.72 8.56 2.11
CA ASP A 44 -1.64 9.20 0.80
C ASP A 44 -2.38 8.37 -0.26
N ASN A 45 -3.49 8.89 -0.80
CA ASN A 45 -4.39 8.09 -1.63
C ASN A 45 -5.33 8.96 -2.50
N ASP A 46 -5.13 8.92 -3.82
CA ASP A 46 -5.98 9.57 -4.85
C ASP A 46 -6.81 8.54 -5.65
N ASP A 47 -7.62 9.00 -6.60
CA ASP A 47 -8.47 8.10 -7.40
C ASP A 47 -7.67 7.13 -8.26
N ARG A 48 -6.52 7.58 -8.79
CA ARG A 48 -5.63 6.74 -9.61
C ARG A 48 -5.06 5.58 -8.78
N THR A 49 -4.50 5.89 -7.62
CA THR A 49 -3.93 4.89 -6.70
C THR A 49 -5.02 3.94 -6.20
N ARG A 50 -6.23 4.42 -5.88
CA ARG A 50 -7.39 3.55 -5.56
C ARG A 50 -7.71 2.57 -6.67
N ALA A 51 -7.83 3.06 -7.90
CA ALA A 51 -8.19 2.24 -9.05
C ALA A 51 -7.15 1.15 -9.30
N ILE A 52 -5.85 1.49 -9.24
CA ILE A 52 -4.75 0.53 -9.43
C ILE A 52 -4.76 -0.53 -8.33
N VAL A 53 -4.86 -0.14 -7.07
CA VAL A 53 -4.89 -1.06 -5.92
C VAL A 53 -6.09 -2.01 -6.01
N ALA A 54 -7.28 -1.49 -6.34
CA ALA A 54 -8.49 -2.29 -6.50
C ALA A 54 -8.40 -3.26 -7.68
N ALA A 55 -7.84 -2.83 -8.82
CA ALA A 55 -7.63 -3.68 -10.00
C ALA A 55 -6.67 -4.85 -9.71
N MET A 56 -5.76 -4.71 -8.74
CA MET A 56 -4.89 -5.79 -8.26
C MET A 56 -5.56 -6.72 -7.23
N GLY A 57 -6.82 -6.48 -6.87
CA GLY A 57 -7.59 -7.33 -5.95
C GLY A 57 -7.49 -6.95 -4.47
N TYR A 58 -6.85 -5.82 -4.14
CA TYR A 58 -6.68 -5.36 -2.77
C TYR A 58 -7.88 -4.51 -2.30
N ARG A 59 -8.15 -4.58 -0.99
CA ARG A 59 -9.06 -3.66 -0.30
C ARG A 59 -8.25 -2.61 0.46
N THR A 60 -8.42 -1.34 0.11
CA THR A 60 -7.77 -0.22 0.81
C THR A 60 -8.40 0.01 2.18
N VAL A 61 -7.58 0.09 3.24
CA VAL A 61 -8.02 0.34 4.62
C VAL A 61 -7.28 1.55 5.20
N ILE A 62 -8.05 2.57 5.56
CA ILE A 62 -7.61 3.77 6.29
C ILE A 62 -8.05 3.68 7.76
N TRP A 63 -7.66 4.63 8.60
CA TRP A 63 -8.05 4.75 10.00
C TRP A 63 -9.07 5.87 10.21
N ASN A 64 -9.81 5.79 11.31
CA ASN A 64 -10.70 6.85 11.79
C ASN A 64 -10.17 7.55 13.06
N PHE A 65 -9.05 7.06 13.61
CA PHE A 65 -8.37 7.60 14.78
C PHE A 65 -6.86 7.33 14.65
N ASP A 66 -6.04 8.37 14.81
CA ASP A 66 -4.58 8.31 14.82
C ASP A 66 -4.07 8.48 16.26
N THR A 67 -3.26 7.54 16.73
CA THR A 67 -2.69 7.56 18.08
C THR A 67 -1.58 8.58 18.25
N HIS A 68 -1.00 9.08 17.15
CA HIS A 68 0.18 9.95 17.17
C HIS A 68 1.39 9.35 17.90
N ASP A 69 1.48 8.02 18.00
CA ASP A 69 2.56 7.31 18.69
C ASP A 69 3.92 7.39 17.97
N ALA A 70 3.91 7.78 16.69
CA ALA A 70 5.12 7.98 15.89
C ALA A 70 5.73 9.40 16.00
N VAL A 71 5.01 10.36 16.59
CA VAL A 71 5.45 11.75 16.74
C VAL A 71 5.47 12.12 18.23
N ASN A 72 6.64 12.49 18.74
CA ASN A 72 6.81 12.99 20.11
C ASN A 72 6.45 14.47 20.21
#